data_AF-A0A0D2LY93-F1
#
_entry.id   AF-A0A0D2LY93-F1
#
_cell.length_a   1.000
_cell.length_b   1.000
_cell.length_c   1.000
_cell.angle_alpha   90.00
_cell.angle_beta   90.00
_cell.angle_gamma   90.00
#
_symmetry.space_group_name_H-M   'P 1'
#
loop_
_entity.id
_entity.type
_entity.pdbx_description
1 polymer ?
#
loop_
_entity_poly.entity_id
_entity_poly.type
_entity_poly.pdbx_seq_one_letter_code
_entity_poly.pdbx_strand_id
1 'polypeptide(L)'
;MRNVYTAPFQWSFPLNLPLPFFGIFPAGEIGADEEMPWSDEIDHRLFLPPSIGVGDYVRFSEVAFFHKASKTLMVTDAVVFVPDDAPEVISNRALLYNAQDGLLQRAIAGGKTRAEVAAIAKDGYPEDTLENRRLGWQRMCLLVLYFNPSDLLTPQESFEAISNRLLVGPVVQTLVYSKVPRTVCDWVDSICDSWQFNKVIPCHMAAPVRAGPAEFRAAFDFAYEAAGRAPAAAAPAAPAGLLGGLFGGLFGGGGAAAAAAKKQPLEADLRVLKNLDDTLVKLGAVYTDAETR
;
A
#
# COMPACT_ATOMS: atom_id res chain seq x y z
N MET A 1 31.68 9.81 8.46
CA MET A 1 30.77 8.68 8.78
C MET A 1 29.39 9.04 8.27
N ARG A 2 28.60 8.08 7.79
CA ARG A 2 27.19 8.35 7.44
C ARG A 2 26.36 8.19 8.71
N ASN A 3 25.54 9.19 9.04
CA ASN A 3 24.62 9.09 10.17
C ASN A 3 23.40 8.28 9.74
N VAL A 4 22.94 7.37 10.61
CA VAL A 4 21.73 6.57 10.42
C VAL A 4 20.69 7.06 11.42
N TYR A 5 19.47 7.29 10.98
CA TYR A 5 18.35 7.66 11.86
C TYR A 5 17.25 6.62 11.73
N THR A 6 16.53 6.38 12.82
CA THR A 6 15.45 5.38 12.85
C THR A 6 14.12 6.04 13.16
N ALA A 7 13.05 5.48 12.58
CA ALA A 7 11.71 5.79 13.04
C ALA A 7 11.55 5.31 14.50
N PRO A 8 10.74 5.99 15.32
CA PRO A 8 10.52 5.57 16.70
C PRO A 8 9.88 4.19 16.82
N PHE A 9 10.09 3.59 17.99
CA PHE A 9 9.56 2.27 18.38
C PHE A 9 9.95 1.13 17.43
N GLN A 10 11.21 1.10 16.96
CA GLN A 10 11.72 -0.09 16.25
C GLN A 10 11.68 -1.31 17.17
N TRP A 11 11.28 -2.45 16.62
CA TRP A 11 11.20 -3.72 17.33
C TRP A 11 11.64 -4.87 16.45
N SER A 12 11.92 -6.01 17.06
CA SER A 12 12.24 -7.25 16.35
C SER A 12 11.47 -8.46 16.89
N PHE A 13 11.36 -9.49 16.07
CA PHE A 13 10.64 -10.73 16.35
C PHE A 13 11.52 -11.95 16.03
N PRO A 14 11.44 -13.07 16.79
CA PRO A 14 10.54 -13.32 17.92
C PRO A 14 10.99 -12.70 19.24
N LEU A 15 12.22 -12.22 19.32
CA LEU A 15 12.77 -11.55 20.49
C LEU A 15 13.03 -10.09 20.13
N ASN A 16 12.60 -9.17 20.99
CA ASN A 16 12.83 -7.75 20.81
C ASN A 16 14.27 -7.38 21.21
N LEU A 17 15.22 -7.65 20.31
CA LEU A 17 16.63 -7.35 20.49
C LEU A 17 16.94 -5.87 20.15
N PRO A 18 17.92 -5.25 20.84
CA PRO A 18 18.38 -3.91 20.50
C PRO A 18 18.96 -3.81 19.08
N LEU A 19 18.78 -2.65 18.43
CA LEU A 19 19.26 -2.36 17.07
C LEU A 19 20.73 -2.74 16.78
N PRO A 20 21.70 -2.58 17.70
CA PRO A 20 23.09 -3.00 17.47
C PRO A 20 23.27 -4.48 17.16
N PHE A 21 22.37 -5.36 17.60
CA PHE A 21 22.40 -6.79 17.25
C PHE A 21 22.17 -7.03 15.75
N PHE A 22 21.52 -6.08 15.07
CA PHE A 22 21.26 -6.11 13.62
C PHE A 22 22.26 -5.24 12.84
N GLY A 23 23.33 -4.75 13.50
CA GLY A 23 24.31 -3.87 12.87
C GLY A 23 23.81 -2.44 12.63
N ILE A 24 22.73 -2.03 13.29
CA ILE A 24 22.16 -0.69 13.19
C ILE A 24 22.59 0.13 14.41
N PHE A 25 23.35 1.20 14.16
CA PHE A 25 23.87 2.10 15.18
C PHE A 25 23.32 3.52 14.92
N PRO A 26 22.12 3.85 15.43
CA PRO A 26 21.47 5.11 15.10
C PRO A 26 22.21 6.30 15.74
N ALA A 27 22.37 7.36 14.96
CA ALA A 27 22.78 8.68 15.43
C ALA A 27 21.63 9.41 16.17
N GLY A 28 20.39 8.99 15.93
CA GLY A 28 19.20 9.52 16.60
C GLY A 28 17.93 8.84 16.10
N GLU A 29 16.84 9.15 16.77
CA GLU A 29 15.48 8.79 16.38
C GLU A 29 14.81 10.00 15.70
N ILE A 30 13.88 9.77 14.79
CA ILE A 30 13.12 10.85 14.14
C ILE A 30 12.04 11.34 15.10
N GLY A 31 12.06 12.63 15.46
CA GLY A 31 11.03 13.29 16.26
C GLY A 31 9.90 13.90 15.42
N ALA A 32 8.69 14.00 15.95
CA ALA A 32 7.51 14.45 15.20
C ALA A 32 7.59 15.93 14.79
N ASP A 33 8.10 16.77 15.68
CA ASP A 33 8.20 18.22 15.52
C ASP A 33 9.65 18.71 15.70
N GLU A 34 10.63 17.83 15.47
CA GLU A 34 12.05 18.12 15.64
C GLU A 34 12.71 18.53 14.32
N GLU A 35 13.61 19.51 14.40
CA GLU A 35 14.46 19.89 13.29
C GLU A 35 15.55 18.83 13.11
N MET A 36 15.51 18.15 11.97
CA MET A 36 16.45 17.10 11.62
C MET A 36 17.55 17.68 10.72
N PRO A 37 18.72 17.02 10.58
CA PRO A 37 19.80 17.51 9.73
C PRO A 37 19.46 17.71 8.24
N TRP A 38 18.32 17.18 7.79
CA TRP A 38 17.80 17.30 6.42
C TRP A 38 16.61 18.25 6.28
N SER A 39 16.17 18.91 7.37
CA SER A 39 14.93 19.70 7.39
C SER A 39 14.89 20.85 6.37
N ASP A 40 16.05 21.35 5.92
CA ASP A 40 16.11 22.36 4.84
C ASP A 40 15.60 21.81 3.49
N GLU A 41 15.80 20.53 3.21
CA GLU A 41 15.51 19.88 1.92
C GLU A 41 14.29 18.96 1.97
N ILE A 42 14.12 18.26 3.09
CA ILE A 42 13.14 17.19 3.29
C ILE A 42 12.34 17.49 4.55
N ASP A 43 11.02 17.62 4.40
CA ASP A 43 10.11 17.57 5.55
C ASP A 43 9.73 16.12 5.85
N HIS A 44 9.30 15.83 7.07
CA HIS A 44 8.78 14.52 7.44
C HIS A 44 7.54 14.62 8.31
N ARG A 45 6.76 13.53 8.37
CA ARG A 45 5.64 13.34 9.29
C ARG A 45 5.61 11.93 9.80
N LEU A 46 5.52 11.83 11.12
CA LEU A 46 5.40 10.56 11.82
C LEU A 46 3.94 10.16 11.95
N PHE A 47 3.64 8.92 11.59
CA PHE A 47 2.44 8.22 11.99
C PHE A 47 2.81 7.33 13.18
N LEU A 48 2.34 7.71 14.37
CA LEU A 48 2.58 6.99 15.63
C LEU A 48 1.27 6.76 16.36
N PRO A 49 0.47 5.80 15.88
CA PRO A 49 -0.77 5.44 16.56
C PRO A 49 -0.49 4.83 17.94
N PRO A 50 -1.52 4.80 18.82
CA PRO A 50 -1.47 3.99 20.03
C PRO A 50 -1.20 2.52 19.72
N SER A 51 -0.87 1.74 20.76
CA SER A 51 -0.76 0.27 20.62
C SER A 51 -2.02 -0.30 20.01
N ILE A 52 -1.87 -1.21 19.05
CA ILE A 52 -3.00 -1.97 18.51
C ILE A 52 -3.20 -3.32 19.23
N GLY A 53 -2.42 -3.61 20.28
CA GLY A 53 -2.63 -4.76 21.18
C GLY A 53 -1.66 -5.94 21.02
N VAL A 54 -0.75 -5.92 20.04
CA VAL A 54 0.22 -7.01 19.78
C VAL A 54 1.37 -6.99 20.81
N GLY A 55 1.06 -7.16 22.09
CA GLY A 55 2.02 -6.96 23.18
C GLY A 55 2.38 -5.49 23.40
N ASP A 56 2.96 -5.18 24.56
CA ASP A 56 3.12 -3.78 24.98
C ASP A 56 4.20 -3.03 24.20
N TYR A 57 5.16 -3.75 23.60
CA TYR A 57 6.32 -3.19 22.91
C TYR A 57 6.17 -3.10 21.40
N VAL A 58 5.19 -3.79 20.79
CA VAL A 58 4.97 -3.69 19.34
C VAL A 58 4.17 -2.42 19.08
N ARG A 59 4.71 -1.61 18.18
CA ARG A 59 4.04 -0.43 17.65
C ARG A 59 4.19 -0.45 16.14
N PHE A 60 3.12 -0.07 15.47
CA PHE A 60 3.21 0.32 14.08
C PHE A 60 3.70 1.77 14.05
N SER A 61 4.71 2.04 13.25
CA SER A 61 5.18 3.40 12.98
C SER A 61 5.44 3.57 11.50
N GLU A 62 5.17 4.75 10.99
CA GLU A 62 5.51 5.11 9.61
C GLU A 62 6.02 6.55 9.56
N VAL A 63 6.94 6.81 8.64
CA VAL A 63 7.47 8.15 8.38
C VAL A 63 7.24 8.46 6.91
N ALA A 64 6.38 9.44 6.64
CA ALA A 64 6.29 10.05 5.33
C ALA A 64 7.35 11.14 5.20
N PHE A 65 8.06 11.18 4.08
CA PHE A 65 9.03 12.22 3.77
C PHE A 65 8.61 13.00 2.53
N PHE A 66 8.82 14.31 2.53
CA PHE A 66 8.53 15.18 1.40
C PHE A 66 9.80 15.91 0.97
N HIS A 67 10.31 15.55 -0.20
CA HIS A 67 11.43 16.27 -0.79
C HIS A 67 10.92 17.51 -1.53
N LYS A 68 11.23 18.70 -0.98
CA LYS A 68 10.67 20.01 -1.37
C LYS A 68 10.92 20.35 -2.82
N ALA A 69 12.18 20.27 -3.27
CA ALA A 69 12.58 20.72 -4.60
C ALA A 69 11.94 19.88 -5.72
N SER A 70 11.87 18.56 -5.52
CA SER A 70 11.32 17.64 -6.51
C SER A 70 9.81 17.43 -6.40
N LYS A 71 9.17 17.94 -5.34
CA LYS A 71 7.76 17.70 -5.01
C LYS A 71 7.42 16.21 -4.93
N THR A 72 8.28 15.45 -4.26
CA THR A 72 8.15 13.99 -4.16
C THR A 72 7.80 13.59 -2.74
N LEU A 73 6.69 12.87 -2.58
CA LEU A 73 6.33 12.15 -1.37
C LEU A 73 7.00 10.77 -1.37
N MET A 74 7.64 10.39 -0.28
CA MET A 74 8.22 9.07 -0.05
C MET A 74 7.54 8.46 1.17
N VAL A 75 7.10 7.21 1.05
CA VAL A 75 6.41 6.47 2.12
C VAL A 75 6.86 5.02 2.11
N THR A 76 6.73 4.33 3.23
CA THR A 76 7.09 2.92 3.35
C THR A 76 5.88 2.05 3.00
N ASP A 77 5.04 1.74 3.98
CA ASP A 77 3.91 0.80 3.90
C ASP A 77 2.57 1.51 3.62
N ALA A 78 2.53 2.84 3.71
CA ALA A 78 1.31 3.64 3.64
C ALA A 78 0.52 3.38 2.37
N VAL A 79 1.20 3.33 1.22
CA VAL A 79 0.59 2.94 -0.05
C VAL A 79 1.54 2.09 -0.87
N VAL A 80 0.96 1.30 -1.76
CA VAL A 80 1.67 0.52 -2.79
C VAL A 80 1.08 0.83 -4.17
N PHE A 81 1.87 0.58 -5.22
CA PHE A 81 1.39 0.65 -6.60
C PHE A 81 1.76 -0.63 -7.35
N VAL A 82 0.75 -1.40 -7.75
CA VAL A 82 0.95 -2.66 -8.49
C VAL A 82 0.85 -2.38 -10.00
N PRO A 83 1.96 -2.44 -10.76
CA PRO A 83 1.94 -2.33 -12.22
C PRO A 83 1.37 -3.59 -12.88
N ASP A 84 0.94 -3.50 -14.14
CA ASP A 84 0.51 -4.66 -14.93
C ASP A 84 1.64 -5.65 -15.22
N ASP A 85 2.85 -5.14 -15.36
CA ASP A 85 4.06 -5.91 -15.66
C ASP A 85 4.95 -6.03 -14.43
N ALA A 86 5.54 -7.22 -14.23
CA ALA A 86 6.50 -7.43 -13.17
C ALA A 86 7.73 -6.54 -13.33
N PRO A 87 8.31 -6.02 -12.23
CA PRO A 87 9.57 -5.29 -12.28
C PRO A 87 10.72 -6.21 -12.71
N GLU A 88 11.71 -5.63 -13.41
CA GLU A 88 12.84 -6.37 -14.01
C GLU A 88 13.67 -7.19 -13.00
N VAL A 89 13.66 -6.79 -11.72
CA VAL A 89 14.36 -7.51 -10.64
C VAL A 89 13.79 -8.92 -10.40
N ILE A 90 12.52 -9.16 -10.77
CA ILE A 90 11.89 -10.46 -10.62
C ILE A 90 12.23 -11.32 -11.84
N SER A 91 12.98 -12.39 -11.62
CA SER A 91 13.38 -13.29 -12.71
C SER A 91 12.19 -13.96 -13.39
N ASN A 92 12.27 -14.17 -14.71
CA ASN A 92 11.28 -14.94 -15.48
C ASN A 92 11.01 -16.31 -14.87
N ARG A 93 12.04 -16.98 -14.33
CA ARG A 93 11.88 -18.28 -13.65
C ARG A 93 10.92 -18.21 -12.46
N ALA A 94 11.01 -17.15 -11.66
CA ALA A 94 10.12 -16.94 -10.52
C ALA A 94 8.68 -16.63 -10.99
N LEU A 95 8.52 -15.84 -12.04
CA LEU A 95 7.22 -15.55 -12.63
C LEU A 95 6.57 -16.84 -13.17
N LEU A 96 7.27 -17.62 -13.98
CA LEU A 96 6.75 -18.86 -14.54
C LEU A 96 6.49 -19.93 -13.48
N TYR A 97 7.27 -19.98 -12.41
CA TYR A 97 6.98 -20.83 -11.26
C TYR A 97 5.62 -20.47 -10.62
N ASN A 98 5.35 -19.18 -10.42
CA ASN A 98 4.07 -18.72 -9.87
C ASN A 98 2.91 -18.83 -10.88
N ALA A 99 3.21 -18.86 -12.18
CA ALA A 99 2.23 -19.05 -13.25
C ALA A 99 1.78 -20.51 -13.43
N GLN A 100 2.41 -21.47 -12.75
CA GLN A 100 1.96 -22.86 -12.76
C GLN A 100 0.60 -23.00 -12.09
N ASP A 101 -0.25 -23.84 -12.65
CA ASP A 101 -1.48 -24.29 -11.98
C ASP A 101 -1.14 -25.46 -11.05
N GLY A 102 -0.30 -25.16 -10.05
CA GLY A 102 0.14 -26.12 -9.04
C GLY A 102 -0.96 -26.43 -8.02
N LEU A 103 -0.58 -27.21 -7.00
CA LEU A 103 -1.51 -27.60 -5.93
C LEU A 103 -2.10 -26.39 -5.19
N LEU A 104 -1.29 -25.35 -4.95
CA LEU A 104 -1.74 -24.14 -4.26
C LEU A 104 -2.80 -23.41 -5.08
N GLN A 105 -2.55 -23.18 -6.37
CA GLN A 105 -3.45 -22.47 -7.27
C GLN A 105 -4.76 -23.24 -7.47
N ARG A 106 -4.68 -24.57 -7.58
CA ARG A 106 -5.88 -25.43 -7.68
C ARG A 106 -6.68 -25.48 -6.38
N ALA A 107 -6.03 -25.32 -5.23
CA ALA A 107 -6.70 -25.26 -3.92
C ALA A 107 -7.37 -23.90 -3.67
N ILE A 108 -6.77 -22.82 -4.18
CA ILE A 108 -7.27 -21.45 -4.06
C ILE A 108 -7.86 -21.03 -5.42
N ALA A 109 -9.05 -21.56 -5.73
CA ALA A 109 -9.67 -21.44 -7.06
C ALA A 109 -11.04 -20.72 -7.02
N GLY A 110 -11.22 -19.75 -6.14
CA GLY A 110 -12.44 -18.92 -6.12
C GLY A 110 -13.71 -19.69 -5.78
N GLY A 111 -13.61 -20.76 -4.99
CA GLY A 111 -14.76 -21.62 -4.64
C GLY A 111 -15.22 -22.59 -5.73
N LYS A 112 -14.49 -22.67 -6.86
CA LYS A 112 -14.77 -23.63 -7.94
C LYS A 112 -14.73 -25.08 -7.43
N THR A 113 -15.62 -25.91 -7.97
CA THR A 113 -15.64 -27.36 -7.74
C THR A 113 -14.42 -28.03 -8.36
N ARG A 114 -14.11 -29.26 -7.92
CA ARG A 114 -13.00 -30.04 -8.49
C ARG A 114 -13.15 -30.26 -10.00
N ALA A 115 -14.38 -30.41 -10.49
CA ALA A 115 -14.65 -30.59 -11.91
C ALA A 115 -14.36 -29.31 -12.71
N GLU A 116 -14.76 -28.15 -12.20
CA GLU A 116 -14.47 -26.85 -12.81
C GLU A 116 -12.96 -26.54 -12.80
N VAL A 117 -12.27 -26.82 -11.69
CA VAL A 117 -10.80 -26.70 -11.60
C VAL A 117 -10.12 -27.59 -12.62
N ALA A 118 -10.52 -28.86 -12.73
CA ALA A 118 -9.94 -29.78 -13.71
C ALA A 118 -10.21 -29.37 -15.17
N ALA A 119 -11.31 -28.66 -15.43
CA ALA A 119 -11.64 -28.19 -16.77
C ALA A 119 -10.80 -26.99 -17.24
N ILE A 120 -10.24 -26.20 -16.32
CA ILE A 120 -9.51 -24.97 -16.65
C ILE A 120 -8.01 -25.02 -16.33
N ALA A 121 -7.62 -25.82 -15.32
CA ALA A 121 -6.23 -25.89 -14.88
C ALA A 121 -5.36 -26.59 -15.92
N LYS A 122 -4.19 -26.02 -16.21
CA LYS A 122 -3.21 -26.55 -17.14
C LYS A 122 -2.20 -27.41 -16.40
N ASP A 123 -1.83 -28.55 -17.00
CA ASP A 123 -0.77 -29.40 -16.48
C ASP A 123 0.60 -28.98 -17.04
N GLY A 124 1.65 -29.25 -16.27
CA GLY A 124 3.03 -28.97 -16.67
C GLY A 124 3.52 -27.56 -16.34
N TYR A 125 4.77 -27.29 -16.75
CA TYR A 125 5.41 -25.99 -16.54
C TYR A 125 5.01 -25.02 -17.67
N PRO A 126 4.55 -23.79 -17.36
CA PRO A 126 4.16 -22.81 -18.37
C PRO A 126 5.29 -22.45 -19.34
N GLU A 127 4.96 -22.30 -20.62
CA GLU A 127 5.89 -21.75 -21.60
C GLU A 127 6.27 -20.31 -21.25
N ASP A 128 7.49 -19.91 -21.63
CA ASP A 128 7.98 -18.56 -21.35
C ASP A 128 7.39 -17.51 -22.30
N THR A 129 6.19 -17.02 -21.97
CA THR A 129 5.47 -15.98 -22.71
C THR A 129 5.20 -14.76 -21.82
N LEU A 130 4.99 -13.58 -22.42
CA LEU A 130 4.59 -12.38 -21.66
C LEU A 130 3.30 -12.62 -20.86
N GLU A 131 2.34 -13.34 -21.43
CA GLU A 131 1.09 -13.70 -20.77
C GLU A 131 1.33 -14.55 -19.51
N ASN A 132 2.14 -15.60 -19.60
CA ASN A 132 2.44 -16.44 -18.44
C ASN A 132 3.28 -15.69 -17.39
N ARG A 133 4.20 -14.82 -17.80
CA ARG A 133 4.94 -13.93 -16.88
C ARG A 133 4.00 -13.01 -16.12
N ARG A 134 3.03 -12.39 -16.82
CA ARG A 134 1.98 -11.57 -16.20
C ARG A 134 1.11 -12.39 -15.27
N LEU A 135 0.67 -13.59 -15.66
CA LEU A 135 -0.11 -14.46 -14.79
C LEU A 135 0.64 -14.77 -13.48
N GLY A 136 1.92 -15.11 -13.58
CA GLY A 136 2.77 -15.34 -12.42
C GLY A 136 2.91 -14.10 -11.52
N TRP A 137 3.02 -12.92 -12.14
CA TRP A 137 3.04 -11.64 -11.44
C TRP A 137 1.75 -11.38 -10.68
N GLN A 138 0.59 -11.55 -11.33
CA GLN A 138 -0.72 -11.36 -10.72
C GLN A 138 -0.87 -12.21 -9.46
N ARG A 139 -0.54 -13.51 -9.57
CA ARG A 139 -0.59 -14.45 -8.45
C ARG A 139 0.36 -14.05 -7.31
N MET A 140 1.56 -13.58 -7.65
CA MET A 140 2.54 -13.11 -6.67
C MET A 140 2.04 -11.88 -5.91
N CYS A 141 1.49 -10.88 -6.61
CA CYS A 141 0.92 -9.69 -5.96
C CYS A 141 -0.21 -10.05 -5.00
N LEU A 142 -1.14 -10.92 -5.43
CA LEU A 142 -2.28 -11.32 -4.62
C LEU A 142 -1.85 -12.08 -3.36
N LEU A 143 -0.87 -12.98 -3.47
CA LEU A 143 -0.31 -13.68 -2.31
C LEU A 143 0.34 -12.72 -1.31
N VAL A 144 1.11 -11.75 -1.79
CA VAL A 144 1.78 -10.75 -0.94
C VAL A 144 0.75 -9.84 -0.25
N LEU A 145 -0.30 -9.43 -0.95
CA LEU A 145 -1.24 -8.42 -0.47
C LEU A 145 -2.41 -8.96 0.38
N TYR A 146 -2.75 -10.25 0.28
CA TYR A 146 -3.91 -10.82 0.99
C TYR A 146 -3.60 -11.96 1.95
N PHE A 147 -2.35 -12.47 2.00
CA PHE A 147 -1.95 -13.76 2.59
C PHE A 147 -2.62 -15.00 1.94
N ASN A 148 -3.94 -14.95 1.74
CA ASN A 148 -4.74 -15.97 1.09
C ASN A 148 -5.85 -15.30 0.27
N PRO A 149 -5.57 -14.92 -1.00
CA PRO A 149 -6.58 -14.37 -1.89
C PRO A 149 -7.65 -15.42 -2.21
N SER A 150 -8.78 -15.02 -2.76
CA SER A 150 -9.90 -15.93 -3.04
C SER A 150 -9.64 -16.83 -4.24
N ASP A 151 -8.96 -16.33 -5.27
CA ASP A 151 -8.71 -17.04 -6.52
C ASP A 151 -7.31 -16.76 -7.08
N LEU A 152 -6.44 -17.77 -7.02
CA LEU A 152 -5.16 -17.77 -7.71
C LEU A 152 -5.24 -18.44 -9.07
N LEU A 153 -6.21 -19.31 -9.32
CA LEU A 153 -6.31 -20.02 -10.59
C LEU A 153 -6.75 -19.08 -11.71
N THR A 154 -7.75 -18.23 -11.44
CA THR A 154 -8.24 -17.15 -12.32
C THR A 154 -8.15 -15.80 -11.62
N PRO A 155 -6.93 -15.21 -11.49
CA PRO A 155 -6.66 -14.06 -10.63
C PRO A 155 -7.05 -12.69 -11.22
N GLN A 156 -7.57 -12.64 -12.45
CA GLN A 156 -7.67 -11.41 -13.23
C GLN A 156 -8.54 -10.34 -12.56
N GLU A 157 -9.70 -10.73 -12.02
CA GLU A 157 -10.62 -9.80 -11.35
C GLU A 157 -9.99 -9.23 -10.07
N SER A 158 -9.44 -10.10 -9.22
CA SER A 158 -8.73 -9.71 -7.99
C SER A 158 -7.52 -8.81 -8.29
N PHE A 159 -6.78 -9.09 -9.36
CA PHE A 159 -5.64 -8.29 -9.77
C PHE A 159 -6.08 -6.91 -10.30
N GLU A 160 -7.12 -6.86 -11.12
CA GLU A 160 -7.64 -5.59 -11.66
C GLU A 160 -8.11 -4.63 -10.57
N ALA A 161 -8.62 -5.17 -9.45
CA ALA A 161 -9.03 -4.40 -8.27
C ALA A 161 -7.88 -3.68 -7.55
N ILE A 162 -6.64 -4.18 -7.70
CA ILE A 162 -5.44 -3.65 -7.02
C ILE A 162 -4.41 -3.04 -7.97
N SER A 163 -4.50 -3.26 -9.29
CA SER A 163 -3.51 -2.75 -10.23
C SER A 163 -3.74 -1.30 -10.64
N ASN A 164 -2.66 -0.64 -11.04
CA ASN A 164 -2.62 0.70 -11.64
C ASN A 164 -3.27 1.83 -10.81
N ARG A 165 -3.17 1.72 -9.48
CA ARG A 165 -3.59 2.77 -8.55
C ARG A 165 -2.73 2.76 -7.30
N LEU A 166 -2.73 3.87 -6.58
CA LEU A 166 -2.31 3.85 -5.18
C LEU A 166 -3.37 3.12 -4.36
N LEU A 167 -2.93 2.17 -3.54
CA LEU A 167 -3.77 1.50 -2.55
C LEU A 167 -3.01 1.35 -1.23
N VAL A 168 -3.72 1.39 -0.11
CA VAL A 168 -3.20 0.82 1.14
C VAL A 168 -3.24 -0.70 0.99
N GLY A 169 -2.13 -1.38 1.27
CA GLY A 169 -2.07 -2.83 1.22
C GLY A 169 -3.17 -3.47 2.10
N PRO A 170 -3.94 -4.46 1.61
CA PRO A 170 -5.07 -5.03 2.36
C PRO A 170 -4.71 -5.56 3.75
N VAL A 171 -3.50 -6.12 3.93
CA VAL A 171 -3.00 -6.54 5.25
C VAL A 171 -2.90 -5.34 6.21
N VAL A 172 -2.22 -4.26 5.81
CA VAL A 172 -2.03 -3.05 6.63
C VAL A 172 -3.37 -2.36 6.87
N GLN A 173 -4.20 -2.24 5.83
CA GLN A 173 -5.54 -1.71 5.93
C GLN A 173 -6.37 -2.44 7.00
N THR A 174 -6.38 -3.78 6.94
CA THR A 174 -7.26 -4.61 7.77
C THR A 174 -6.75 -4.78 9.19
N LEU A 175 -5.45 -5.03 9.37
CA LEU A 175 -4.87 -5.40 10.65
C LEU A 175 -4.32 -4.21 11.45
N VAL A 176 -4.09 -3.06 10.81
CA VAL A 176 -3.46 -1.90 11.44
C VAL A 176 -4.36 -0.67 11.33
N TYR A 177 -4.52 -0.11 10.13
CA TYR A 177 -5.17 1.19 9.96
C TYR A 177 -6.66 1.18 10.32
N SER A 178 -7.35 0.04 10.15
CA SER A 178 -8.74 -0.14 10.60
C SER A 178 -8.93 0.08 12.11
N LYS A 179 -7.87 -0.06 12.92
CA LYS A 179 -7.92 0.06 14.39
C LYS A 179 -7.78 1.48 14.87
N VAL A 180 -7.32 2.38 14.00
CA VAL A 180 -6.99 3.77 14.30
C VAL A 180 -7.45 4.71 13.17
N PRO A 181 -8.73 4.64 12.74
CA PRO A 181 -9.18 5.31 11.52
C PRO A 181 -9.12 6.83 11.63
N ARG A 182 -9.34 7.43 12.81
CA ARG A 182 -9.29 8.90 12.99
C ARG A 182 -7.85 9.41 12.92
N THR A 183 -6.92 8.72 13.56
CA THR A 183 -5.47 8.99 13.55
C THR A 183 -4.92 8.89 12.13
N VAL A 184 -5.37 7.88 11.36
CA VAL A 184 -5.02 7.75 9.94
C VAL A 184 -5.54 8.94 9.14
N CYS A 185 -6.81 9.32 9.32
CA CYS A 185 -7.37 10.51 8.65
C CYS A 185 -6.57 11.77 8.97
N ASP A 186 -6.25 12.01 10.25
CA ASP A 186 -5.50 13.19 10.67
C ASP A 186 -4.10 13.23 10.07
N TRP A 187 -3.40 12.09 10.04
CA TRP A 187 -2.07 11.99 9.42
C TRP A 187 -2.12 12.25 7.91
N VAL A 188 -3.08 11.64 7.21
CA VAL A 188 -3.29 11.83 5.75
C VAL A 188 -3.70 13.26 5.43
N ASP A 189 -4.66 13.82 6.17
CA ASP A 189 -5.10 15.22 6.06
C ASP A 189 -3.89 16.14 6.21
N SER A 190 -3.10 15.93 7.26
CA SER A 190 -1.92 16.72 7.50
C SER A 190 -0.98 16.71 6.28
N ILE A 191 -0.63 15.54 5.74
CA ILE A 191 0.25 15.38 4.56
C ILE A 191 -0.31 16.14 3.36
N CYS A 192 -1.56 15.84 3.01
CA CYS A 192 -2.18 16.34 1.79
C CYS A 192 -2.44 17.85 1.84
N ASP A 193 -2.66 18.41 3.03
CA ASP A 193 -3.01 19.81 3.21
C ASP A 193 -1.77 20.71 3.19
N SER A 194 -0.60 20.21 3.60
CA SER A 194 0.64 21.03 3.62
C SER A 194 1.66 20.67 2.54
N TRP A 195 1.63 19.49 1.93
CA TRP A 195 2.62 19.10 0.92
C TRP A 195 2.01 19.02 -0.48
N GLN A 196 2.54 19.84 -1.39
CA GLN A 196 2.12 19.92 -2.80
C GLN A 196 2.96 18.99 -3.68
N PHE A 197 2.92 17.68 -3.40
CA PHE A 197 3.61 16.65 -4.18
C PHE A 197 2.90 16.34 -5.50
N ASN A 198 3.65 15.91 -6.51
CA ASN A 198 3.11 15.41 -7.79
C ASN A 198 3.71 14.07 -8.20
N LYS A 199 4.46 13.47 -7.27
CA LYS A 199 5.13 12.19 -7.40
C LYS A 199 5.12 11.49 -6.04
N VAL A 200 4.83 10.19 -6.04
CA VAL A 200 4.88 9.32 -4.86
C VAL A 200 5.89 8.21 -5.11
N ILE A 201 6.77 7.95 -4.15
CA ILE A 201 7.69 6.82 -4.12
C ILE A 201 7.31 5.94 -2.93
N PRO A 202 6.51 4.89 -3.14
CA PRO A 202 6.34 3.85 -2.13
C PRO A 202 7.60 3.00 -2.04
N CYS A 203 7.89 2.43 -0.86
CA CYS A 203 8.97 1.44 -0.70
C CYS A 203 8.59 0.05 -1.24
N HIS A 204 7.30 -0.19 -1.53
CA HIS A 204 6.80 -1.45 -2.06
C HIS A 204 6.27 -1.30 -3.48
N MET A 205 6.68 -2.24 -4.34
CA MET A 205 6.26 -2.36 -5.74
C MET A 205 6.80 -1.22 -6.64
N ALA A 206 6.03 -0.74 -7.61
CA ALA A 206 6.54 0.20 -8.61
C ALA A 206 6.65 1.62 -8.08
N ALA A 207 7.77 2.26 -8.38
CA ALA A 207 8.06 3.66 -8.11
C ALA A 207 9.01 4.22 -9.18
N PRO A 208 9.00 5.53 -9.46
CA PRO A 208 8.07 6.53 -8.93
C PRO A 208 6.69 6.46 -9.60
N VAL A 209 5.66 6.87 -8.87
CA VAL A 209 4.27 6.97 -9.33
C VAL A 209 3.90 8.44 -9.52
N ARG A 210 3.29 8.79 -10.65
CA ARG A 210 2.73 10.13 -10.87
C ARG A 210 1.38 10.23 -10.15
N ALA A 211 1.38 10.86 -8.99
CA ALA A 211 0.21 11.03 -8.13
C ALA A 211 0.39 12.27 -7.24
N GLY A 212 -0.70 12.96 -6.93
CA GLY A 212 -0.73 14.08 -6.01
C GLY A 212 -1.57 13.79 -4.75
N PRO A 213 -1.87 14.84 -3.96
CA PRO A 213 -2.66 14.71 -2.74
C PRO A 213 -4.02 14.04 -2.92
N ALA A 214 -4.69 14.27 -4.06
CA ALA A 214 -6.00 13.68 -4.33
C ALA A 214 -5.93 12.16 -4.49
N GLU A 215 -5.01 11.64 -5.31
CA GLU A 215 -4.83 10.21 -5.51
C GLU A 215 -4.29 9.51 -4.26
N PHE A 216 -3.40 10.17 -3.50
CA PHE A 216 -2.90 9.64 -2.24
C PHE A 216 -4.03 9.53 -1.22
N ARG A 217 -4.82 10.59 -1.01
CA ARG A 217 -5.96 10.60 -0.08
C ARG A 217 -7.00 9.53 -0.43
N ALA A 218 -7.30 9.36 -1.72
CA ALA A 218 -8.26 8.36 -2.19
C ALA A 218 -7.86 6.90 -1.84
N ALA A 219 -6.57 6.62 -1.64
CA ALA A 219 -6.12 5.30 -1.18
C ALA A 219 -6.62 4.99 0.24
N PHE A 220 -6.90 6.02 1.05
CA PHE A 220 -7.29 5.92 2.46
C PHE A 220 -8.79 6.08 2.71
N ASP A 221 -9.63 6.07 1.66
CA ASP A 221 -11.07 6.32 1.83
C ASP A 221 -11.75 5.36 2.82
N PHE A 222 -11.25 4.12 2.97
CA PHE A 222 -11.75 3.18 3.98
C PHE A 222 -11.64 3.74 5.42
N ALA A 223 -10.60 4.54 5.70
CA ALA A 223 -10.36 5.12 7.01
C ALA A 223 -11.34 6.28 7.27
N TYR A 224 -11.62 7.09 6.25
CA TYR A 224 -12.62 8.14 6.31
C TYR A 224 -14.03 7.56 6.49
N GLU A 225 -14.37 6.51 5.75
CA GLU A 225 -15.62 5.76 5.90
C GLU A 225 -15.75 5.19 7.32
N ALA A 226 -14.71 4.53 7.84
CA ALA A 226 -14.68 3.99 9.20
C ALA A 226 -14.75 5.07 10.30
N ALA A 227 -14.16 6.24 10.07
CA ALA A 227 -14.20 7.37 10.98
C ALA A 227 -15.52 8.18 10.90
N GLY A 228 -16.39 7.89 9.92
CA GLY A 228 -17.58 8.71 9.65
C GLY A 228 -17.24 10.14 9.22
N ARG A 229 -16.08 10.34 8.57
CA ARG A 229 -15.58 11.64 8.10
C ARG A 229 -15.67 11.72 6.58
N ALA A 230 -15.94 12.92 6.06
CA ALA A 230 -15.72 13.20 4.65
C ALA A 230 -14.25 13.64 4.45
N PRO A 231 -13.55 13.18 3.40
CA PRO A 231 -12.25 13.73 3.06
C PRO A 231 -12.39 15.22 2.73
N ALA A 232 -11.41 16.03 3.15
CA ALA A 232 -11.38 17.44 2.80
C ALA A 232 -11.43 17.62 1.26
N ALA A 233 -12.27 18.54 0.79
CA ALA A 233 -12.35 18.85 -0.64
C ALA A 233 -10.97 19.28 -1.14
N ALA A 234 -10.54 18.72 -2.29
CA ALA A 234 -9.27 19.11 -2.89
C ALA A 234 -9.22 20.63 -3.04
N ALA A 235 -8.17 21.27 -2.53
CA ALA A 235 -7.97 22.70 -2.74
C ALA A 235 -8.00 22.97 -4.25
N PRO A 236 -8.70 24.03 -4.72
CA PRO A 236 -8.75 24.33 -6.13
C PRO A 236 -7.32 24.50 -6.65
N ALA A 237 -7.01 23.80 -7.75
CA ALA A 237 -5.73 23.97 -8.42
C ALA A 237 -5.50 25.47 -8.65
N ALA A 238 -4.33 25.97 -8.26
CA ALA A 238 -3.97 27.38 -8.44
C ALA A 238 -4.29 27.79 -9.88
N PRO A 239 -4.93 28.96 -10.11
CA PRO A 239 -5.33 29.37 -11.44
C PRO A 239 -4.10 29.32 -12.35
N ALA A 240 -4.18 28.52 -13.41
CA ALA A 240 -3.16 28.48 -14.43
C ALA A 240 -2.94 29.93 -14.88
N GLY A 241 -1.73 30.46 -14.66
CA GLY A 241 -1.40 31.83 -15.02
C GLY A 241 -1.78 32.09 -16.48
N LEU A 242 -2.23 33.32 -16.74
CA LEU A 242 -2.75 33.84 -18.01
C LEU A 242 -1.83 33.64 -19.24
N LEU A 243 -0.62 33.09 -19.05
CA LEU A 243 0.35 32.78 -20.11
C LEU A 243 0.26 31.34 -20.64
N GLY A 244 -0.51 30.43 -20.01
CA GLY A 244 -0.68 29.05 -20.50
C GLY A 244 -1.63 28.92 -21.71
N GLY A 245 -2.42 29.95 -22.00
CA GLY A 245 -3.47 29.93 -23.02
C GLY A 245 -2.99 29.95 -24.48
N LEU A 246 -1.70 30.16 -24.75
CA LEU A 246 -1.16 30.27 -26.11
C LEU A 246 -0.46 29.00 -26.64
N PHE A 247 -0.23 27.98 -25.81
CA PHE A 247 0.44 26.73 -26.24
C PHE A 247 -0.45 25.47 -26.14
N GLY A 248 -1.69 25.57 -25.65
CA GLY A 248 -2.60 24.42 -25.48
C GLY A 248 -3.29 23.91 -26.75
N GLY A 249 -3.06 24.56 -27.91
CA GLY A 249 -3.76 24.26 -29.16
C GLY A 249 -3.20 23.09 -29.99
N LEU A 250 -2.16 22.39 -29.55
CA LEU A 250 -1.46 21.39 -30.36
C LEU A 250 -1.35 19.99 -29.74
N PHE A 251 -1.83 19.79 -28.51
CA PHE A 251 -1.96 18.47 -27.90
C PHE A 251 -3.41 18.30 -27.45
N GLY A 252 -4.19 17.67 -28.32
CA GLY A 252 -5.63 17.54 -28.17
C GLY A 252 -6.07 16.66 -27.00
N GLY A 253 -7.33 16.88 -26.62
CA GLY A 253 -8.16 15.85 -26.00
C GLY A 253 -8.37 15.96 -24.49
N GLY A 254 -8.90 17.09 -24.03
CA GLY A 254 -9.65 17.12 -22.78
C GLY A 254 -10.92 16.29 -22.92
N GLY A 255 -10.92 15.10 -22.33
CA GLY A 255 -12.15 14.41 -21.92
C GLY A 255 -12.35 14.65 -20.44
N ALA A 256 -13.49 15.22 -20.06
CA ALA A 256 -13.94 15.19 -18.67
C ALA A 256 -13.91 13.73 -18.22
N ALA A 257 -13.07 13.42 -17.23
CA ALA A 257 -12.98 12.08 -16.66
C ALA A 257 -14.37 11.73 -16.11
N ALA A 258 -15.10 10.87 -16.82
CA ALA A 258 -16.17 10.12 -16.21
C ALA A 258 -15.56 9.47 -14.97
N ALA A 259 -16.16 9.71 -13.79
CA ALA A 259 -15.67 9.14 -12.54
C ALA A 259 -15.61 7.61 -12.72
N ALA A 260 -14.41 7.09 -12.96
CA ALA A 260 -14.20 5.66 -13.04
C ALA A 260 -14.69 5.08 -11.73
N ALA A 261 -15.47 3.99 -11.80
CA ALA A 261 -15.91 3.29 -10.60
C ALA A 261 -14.68 3.03 -9.72
N LYS A 262 -14.79 3.41 -8.45
CA LYS A 262 -13.69 3.30 -7.50
C LYS A 262 -13.30 1.84 -7.37
N LYS A 263 -12.13 1.47 -7.90
CA LYS A 263 -11.58 0.13 -7.77
C LYS A 263 -11.33 -0.15 -6.29
N GLN A 264 -11.92 -1.20 -5.76
CA GLN A 264 -11.73 -1.66 -4.38
C GLN A 264 -11.36 -3.15 -4.39
N PRO A 265 -10.52 -3.61 -3.44
CA PRO A 265 -10.32 -5.03 -3.17
C PRO A 265 -11.64 -5.80 -3.15
N LEU A 266 -11.66 -7.00 -3.72
CA LEU A 266 -12.85 -7.84 -3.68
C LEU A 266 -13.09 -8.31 -2.24
N GLU A 267 -14.36 -8.28 -1.83
CA GLU A 267 -14.77 -8.79 -0.50
C GLU A 267 -14.39 -10.25 -0.29
N ALA A 268 -14.37 -11.05 -1.36
CA ALA A 268 -13.93 -12.44 -1.31
C ALA A 268 -12.45 -12.56 -0.91
N ASP A 269 -11.58 -11.69 -1.42
CA ASP A 269 -10.13 -11.69 -1.14
C ASP A 269 -9.83 -11.21 0.29
N LEU A 270 -10.66 -10.33 0.84
CA LEU A 270 -10.52 -9.83 2.21
C LEU A 270 -11.00 -10.81 3.28
N ARG A 271 -11.76 -11.84 2.91
CA ARG A 271 -12.44 -12.72 3.87
C ARG A 271 -11.50 -13.36 4.88
N VAL A 272 -10.36 -13.88 4.43
CA VAL A 272 -9.40 -14.55 5.32
C VAL A 272 -8.76 -13.54 6.28
N LEU A 273 -8.40 -12.36 5.79
CA LEU A 273 -7.86 -11.28 6.62
C LEU A 273 -8.86 -10.80 7.66
N LYS A 274 -10.13 -10.60 7.28
CA LYS A 274 -11.20 -10.21 8.21
C LYS A 274 -11.45 -11.28 9.28
N ASN A 275 -11.46 -12.56 8.89
CA ASN A 275 -11.61 -13.67 9.85
C ASN A 275 -10.43 -13.78 10.82
N LEU A 276 -9.21 -13.54 10.32
CA LEU A 276 -8.00 -13.49 11.15
C LEU A 276 -8.11 -12.34 12.15
N ASP A 277 -8.46 -11.14 11.70
CA ASP A 277 -8.67 -9.97 12.53
C ASP A 277 -9.71 -10.21 13.63
N ASP A 278 -10.89 -10.74 13.26
CA ASP A 278 -11.95 -11.12 14.20
C ASP A 278 -11.45 -12.10 15.27
N THR A 279 -10.60 -13.05 14.87
CA THR A 279 -10.01 -14.03 15.77
C THR A 279 -9.04 -13.36 16.75
N LEU A 280 -8.17 -12.48 16.26
CA LEU A 280 -7.23 -11.74 17.09
C LEU A 280 -7.95 -10.83 18.09
N VAL A 281 -9.03 -10.17 17.66
CA VAL A 281 -9.89 -9.35 18.53
C VAL A 281 -10.56 -10.20 19.60
N LYS A 282 -11.15 -11.34 19.24
CA LYS A 282 -11.81 -12.25 20.20
C LYS A 282 -10.85 -12.82 21.24
N LEU A 283 -9.60 -13.04 20.87
CA LEU A 283 -8.54 -13.49 21.78
C LEU A 283 -7.96 -12.35 22.64
N GLY A 284 -8.36 -11.10 22.40
CA GLY A 284 -7.79 -9.93 23.08
C GLY A 284 -6.36 -9.62 22.67
N ALA A 285 -5.88 -10.21 21.58
CA ALA A 285 -4.51 -10.02 21.06
C ALA A 285 -4.38 -8.74 20.24
N VAL A 286 -5.48 -8.17 19.76
CA VAL A 286 -5.54 -6.83 19.16
C VAL A 286 -6.80 -6.11 19.61
N TYR A 287 -6.78 -4.78 19.58
CA TYR A 287 -7.94 -3.96 19.91
C TYR A 287 -8.89 -3.85 18.72
N THR A 288 -10.18 -3.63 19.00
CA THR A 288 -11.17 -3.27 17.97
C THR A 288 -11.02 -1.82 17.53
N ASP A 289 -10.83 -0.94 18.51
CA ASP A 289 -10.52 0.48 18.36
C ASP A 289 -9.43 0.81 19.38
N ALA A 290 -8.24 1.15 18.89
CA ALA A 290 -7.09 1.46 19.72
C ALA A 290 -7.07 2.93 20.19
N GLU A 291 -7.91 3.80 19.63
CA GLU A 291 -7.94 5.23 19.91
C GLU A 291 -8.77 5.57 21.16
N THR A 292 -9.56 4.62 21.63
CA THR A 292 -10.42 4.76 22.82
C THR A 292 -9.89 4.02 24.05
N ARG A 293 -8.65 3.51 23.96
CA ARG A 293 -8.01 2.69 25.00
C ARG A 293 -6.99 3.46 25.83
#